data_AF-A0A2V4EP88-F1
#
_entry.id   AF-A0A2V4EP88-F1
#
_cell.length_a   1.000
_cell.length_b   1.000
_cell.length_c   1.000
_cell.angle_alpha   90.00
_cell.angle_beta   90.00
_cell.angle_gamma   90.00
#
_symmetry.space_group_name_H-M   'P 1'
#
loop_
_entity.id
_entity.type
_entity.pdbx_description
1 polymer ?
#
loop_
_entity_poly.entity_id
_entity_poly.type
_entity_poly.pdbx_seq_one_letter_code
_entity_poly.pdbx_strand_id
1 'polypeptide(L)'
;MTEYKYKEDEKPKTADKSIAKVRFKADYDITDVCMRFGNWSRKNLYLKQNTLLYYHSQPKKLKEVCSDNDAMLINDALLAILSLNIPQSKDIYNTLILYYWGEKQEVTDYIAVDGCVKEEWKRQAQGFHDLPNSKKIARGIREEKLYMVKPLSIVDIAKRFKTNWNAIDKLKKSGEDFLTGYFAAIKSSSGIELEMLKNKFL
;
A
#
# COMPACT_ATOMS: atom_id res chain seq x y z
N MET A 1 -29.46 11.74 -75.95
CA MET A 1 -29.86 12.23 -74.61
C MET A 1 -29.08 11.40 -73.62
N THR A 2 -28.04 11.99 -73.03
CA THR A 2 -27.03 11.27 -72.24
C THR A 2 -27.19 11.69 -70.79
N GLU A 3 -27.57 10.74 -69.93
CA GLU A 3 -27.74 10.94 -68.49
C GLU A 3 -26.40 11.20 -67.82
N TYR A 4 -26.32 12.28 -67.04
CA TYR A 4 -25.19 12.57 -66.17
C TYR A 4 -25.30 11.70 -64.90
N LYS A 5 -24.41 10.71 -64.76
CA LYS A 5 -24.21 10.00 -63.48
C LYS A 5 -23.38 10.86 -62.54
N TYR A 6 -24.00 11.36 -61.48
CA TYR A 6 -23.29 11.90 -60.31
C TYR A 6 -22.47 10.76 -59.67
N LYS A 7 -21.15 10.93 -59.59
CA LYS A 7 -20.32 10.12 -58.71
C LYS A 7 -20.44 10.71 -57.30
N GLU A 8 -21.00 9.93 -56.39
CA GLU A 8 -21.01 10.24 -54.95
C GLU A 8 -19.55 10.39 -54.47
N ASP A 9 -19.29 11.50 -53.78
CA ASP A 9 -18.05 11.74 -53.07
C ASP A 9 -17.86 10.68 -51.98
N GLU A 10 -16.93 9.75 -52.20
CA GLU A 10 -16.46 8.83 -51.15
C GLU A 10 -15.87 9.66 -50.01
N LYS A 11 -16.60 9.74 -48.89
CA LYS A 11 -16.10 10.28 -47.63
C LYS A 11 -14.77 9.60 -47.28
N PRO A 12 -13.73 10.35 -46.85
CA PRO A 12 -12.46 9.75 -46.48
C PRO A 12 -12.70 8.82 -45.29
N LYS A 13 -12.48 7.51 -45.52
CA LYS A 13 -12.43 6.50 -44.47
C LYS A 13 -11.29 6.89 -43.53
N THR A 14 -11.62 7.47 -42.39
CA THR A 14 -10.68 7.64 -41.28
C THR A 14 -10.22 6.24 -40.89
N ALA A 15 -9.01 5.89 -41.31
CA ALA A 15 -8.32 4.74 -40.80
C ALA A 15 -8.11 4.98 -39.31
N ASP A 16 -8.94 4.37 -38.47
CA ASP A 16 -8.66 4.17 -37.06
C ASP A 16 -7.31 3.46 -36.99
N LYS A 17 -6.24 4.25 -36.81
CA LYS A 17 -4.95 3.72 -36.39
C LYS A 17 -5.20 3.16 -35.00
N SER A 18 -5.48 1.86 -34.95
CA SER A 18 -5.40 1.09 -33.72
C SER A 18 -4.04 1.38 -33.12
N ILE A 19 -4.02 2.17 -32.05
CA ILE A 19 -2.82 2.42 -31.29
C ILE A 19 -2.41 1.06 -30.75
N ALA A 20 -1.35 0.50 -31.33
CA ALA A 20 -0.77 -0.74 -30.85
C ALA A 20 -0.56 -0.58 -29.34
N LYS A 21 -1.06 -1.52 -28.54
CA LYS A 21 -0.82 -1.59 -27.11
C LYS A 21 0.71 -1.72 -26.91
N VAL A 22 1.41 -0.60 -26.86
CA VAL A 22 2.80 -0.55 -26.44
C VAL A 22 2.77 -0.96 -24.98
N ARG A 23 3.08 -2.23 -24.71
CA ARG A 23 3.40 -2.68 -23.37
C ARG A 23 4.72 -2.01 -23.02
N PHE A 24 4.65 -0.80 -22.49
CA PHE A 24 5.77 -0.20 -21.81
C PHE A 24 6.11 -1.12 -20.63
N LYS A 25 7.15 -1.94 -20.79
CA LYS A 25 7.75 -2.65 -19.66
C LYS A 25 8.43 -1.58 -18.82
N ALA A 26 7.76 -1.11 -17.78
CA ALA A 26 8.50 -0.53 -16.68
C ALA A 26 9.30 -1.68 -16.05
N ASP A 27 10.61 -1.53 -15.90
CA ASP A 27 11.48 -2.57 -15.30
C ASP A 27 11.27 -2.73 -13.78
N TYR A 28 10.16 -2.19 -13.25
CA TYR A 28 9.86 -2.16 -11.82
C TYR A 28 8.95 -3.34 -11.42
N ASP A 29 9.31 -4.03 -10.34
CA ASP A 29 8.32 -4.81 -9.60
C ASP A 29 7.44 -3.84 -8.82
N ILE A 30 6.27 -3.51 -9.38
CA ILE A 30 5.35 -2.55 -8.79
C ILE A 30 4.84 -2.98 -7.41
N THR A 31 4.83 -4.28 -7.12
CA THR A 31 4.47 -4.79 -5.79
C THR A 31 5.52 -4.38 -4.76
N ASP A 32 6.81 -4.47 -5.09
CA ASP A 32 7.91 -4.04 -4.23
C ASP A 32 7.90 -2.51 -4.03
N VAL A 33 7.65 -1.75 -5.10
CA VAL A 33 7.51 -0.28 -5.04
C VAL A 33 6.40 0.12 -4.05
N CYS A 34 5.19 -0.39 -4.23
CA CYS A 34 4.05 -0.09 -3.37
C CYS A 34 4.27 -0.56 -1.93
N MET A 35 4.92 -1.72 -1.73
CA MET A 35 5.25 -2.24 -0.41
C MET A 35 6.23 -1.34 0.34
N ARG A 36 7.33 -0.92 -0.31
CA ARG A 36 8.34 -0.03 0.28
C ARG A 36 7.77 1.35 0.59
N PHE A 37 6.90 1.87 -0.26
CA PHE A 37 6.13 3.08 0.03
C PHE A 37 5.23 2.89 1.25
N GLY A 38 4.47 1.78 1.32
CA GLY A 38 3.64 1.46 2.49
C GLY A 38 4.45 1.37 3.79
N ASN A 39 5.65 0.77 3.74
CA ASN A 39 6.59 0.72 4.86
C ASN A 39 7.06 2.11 5.28
N TRP A 40 7.43 2.96 4.31
CA TRP A 40 7.84 4.34 4.55
C TRP A 40 6.73 5.15 5.22
N SER A 41 5.50 5.05 4.71
CA SER A 41 4.33 5.74 5.28
C SER A 41 4.02 5.29 6.71
N ARG A 42 4.12 3.99 7.00
CA ARG A 42 3.99 3.46 8.37
C ARG A 42 5.09 3.99 9.30
N LYS A 43 6.35 3.94 8.88
CA LYS A 43 7.50 4.46 9.65
C LYS A 43 7.26 5.92 10.06
N ASN A 44 6.87 6.78 9.11
CA ASN A 44 6.61 8.19 9.36
C ASN A 44 5.42 8.42 10.30
N LEU A 45 4.38 7.59 10.22
CA LEU A 45 3.28 7.66 11.17
C LEU A 45 3.72 7.30 12.60
N TYR A 46 4.50 6.22 12.77
CA TYR A 46 5.02 5.83 14.08
C TYR A 46 5.96 6.90 14.68
N LEU A 47 6.78 7.54 13.85
CA LEU A 47 7.60 8.69 14.26
C LEU A 47 6.72 9.84 14.75
N LYS A 48 5.66 10.20 14.01
CA LYS A 48 4.73 11.27 14.40
C LYS A 48 3.96 10.98 15.69
N GLN A 49 3.71 9.71 15.99
CA GLN A 49 3.01 9.26 17.19
C GLN A 49 3.94 9.02 18.39
N ASN A 50 5.26 9.20 18.24
CA ASN A 50 6.26 8.87 19.24
C ASN A 50 6.22 7.38 19.69
N THR A 51 5.89 6.49 18.76
CA THR A 51 5.72 5.04 18.99
C THR A 51 6.76 4.21 18.21
N LEU A 52 7.99 4.72 18.11
CA LEU A 52 9.05 4.16 17.25
C LEU A 52 9.45 2.72 17.60
N LEU A 53 9.32 2.31 18.88
CA LEU A 53 9.58 0.95 19.34
C LEU A 53 8.78 -0.10 18.54
N TYR A 54 7.55 0.24 18.12
CA TYR A 54 6.69 -0.65 17.33
C TYR A 54 7.16 -0.82 15.90
N TYR A 55 7.77 0.22 15.31
CA TYR A 55 8.42 0.09 14.01
C TYR A 55 9.64 -0.84 14.10
N HIS A 56 10.43 -0.71 15.16
CA HIS A 56 11.62 -1.56 15.36
C HIS A 56 11.28 -3.04 15.57
N SER A 57 10.17 -3.34 16.24
CA SER A 57 9.68 -4.70 16.44
C SER A 57 9.06 -5.35 15.19
N GLN A 58 8.81 -4.59 14.12
CA GLN A 58 8.29 -5.16 12.87
C GLN A 58 9.30 -6.12 12.20
N PRO A 59 8.81 -7.13 11.45
CA PRO A 59 9.63 -7.97 10.57
C PRO A 59 10.54 -7.16 9.65
N LYS A 60 11.71 -7.72 9.29
CA LYS A 60 12.70 -7.07 8.42
C LYS A 60 12.08 -6.51 7.12
N LYS A 61 11.21 -7.29 6.48
CA LYS A 61 10.50 -6.91 5.26
C LYS A 61 9.67 -5.62 5.39
N LEU A 62 9.15 -5.30 6.58
CA LEU A 62 8.39 -4.08 6.83
C LEU A 62 9.26 -2.86 7.18
N LYS A 63 10.57 -3.08 7.32
CA LYS A 63 11.56 -2.03 7.61
C LYS A 63 12.30 -1.57 6.36
N GLU A 64 12.13 -2.27 5.24
CA GLU A 64 12.65 -1.87 3.92
C GLU A 64 11.78 -0.73 3.37
N VAL A 65 12.28 0.50 3.42
CA VAL A 65 11.56 1.72 3.02
C VAL A 65 12.13 2.31 1.73
N CYS A 66 11.34 3.12 1.04
CA CYS A 66 11.81 3.98 -0.04
C CYS A 66 12.55 5.22 0.50
N SER A 67 13.23 5.97 -0.39
CA SER A 67 13.69 7.33 -0.06
C SER A 67 12.51 8.30 0.00
N ASP A 68 12.71 9.49 0.58
CA ASP A 68 11.68 10.53 0.62
C ASP A 68 11.33 11.03 -0.79
N ASN A 69 12.33 11.14 -1.67
CA ASN A 69 12.13 11.52 -3.09
C ASN A 69 11.27 10.47 -3.82
N ASP A 70 11.60 9.19 -3.67
CA ASP A 70 10.80 8.11 -4.24
C ASP A 70 9.40 8.10 -3.64
N ALA A 71 9.26 8.37 -2.33
CA ALA A 71 7.96 8.44 -1.67
C ALA A 71 7.07 9.53 -2.28
N MET A 72 7.63 10.71 -2.58
CA MET A 72 6.90 11.79 -3.25
C MET A 72 6.42 11.38 -4.64
N LEU A 73 7.30 10.81 -5.47
CA LEU A 73 6.94 10.34 -6.81
C LEU A 73 5.87 9.25 -6.79
N ILE A 74 5.95 8.32 -5.84
CA ILE A 74 4.96 7.25 -5.68
C ILE A 74 3.63 7.81 -5.19
N ASN A 75 3.66 8.78 -4.27
CA ASN A 75 2.46 9.44 -3.79
C ASN A 75 1.75 10.22 -4.91
N ASP A 76 2.50 10.94 -5.75
CA ASP A 76 1.94 11.65 -6.90
C ASP A 76 1.30 10.68 -7.91
N ALA A 77 1.96 9.54 -8.16
CA ALA A 77 1.41 8.47 -9.00
C ALA A 77 0.12 7.88 -8.43
N LEU A 78 0.05 7.65 -7.12
CA LEU A 78 -1.16 7.17 -6.44
C LEU A 78 -2.28 8.21 -6.52
N LEU A 79 -1.99 9.49 -6.30
CA LEU A 79 -2.98 10.56 -6.40
C LEU A 79 -3.49 10.73 -7.84
N ALA A 80 -2.64 10.51 -8.85
CA ALA A 80 -3.06 10.53 -10.25
C ALA A 80 -4.16 9.50 -10.57
N ILE A 81 -4.25 8.40 -9.81
CA ILE A 81 -5.37 7.44 -9.93
C ILE A 81 -6.70 8.14 -9.67
N LEU A 82 -6.77 9.02 -8.66
CA LEU A 82 -8.00 9.76 -8.32
C LEU A 82 -8.42 10.74 -9.41
N SER A 83 -7.46 11.19 -10.24
CA SER A 83 -7.71 12.04 -11.40
C SER A 83 -8.15 11.27 -12.65
N LEU A 84 -8.19 9.94 -12.61
CA LEU A 84 -8.72 9.14 -13.71
C LEU A 84 -10.22 9.38 -13.85
N ASN A 85 -10.66 9.69 -15.07
CA ASN A 85 -12.07 9.85 -15.42
C ASN A 85 -12.76 8.48 -15.59
N ILE A 86 -12.64 7.62 -14.59
CA ILE A 86 -13.30 6.31 -14.54
C ILE A 86 -14.07 6.18 -13.21
N PRO A 87 -15.27 5.56 -13.19
CA PRO A 87 -16.10 5.49 -11.99
C PRO A 87 -15.43 4.79 -10.79
N GLN A 88 -14.49 3.87 -11.05
CA GLN A 88 -13.83 3.05 -10.03
C GLN A 88 -12.49 3.63 -9.53
N SER A 89 -12.09 4.83 -9.96
CA SER A 89 -10.79 5.43 -9.61
C SER A 89 -10.55 5.48 -8.09
N LYS A 90 -11.57 5.93 -7.35
CA LYS A 90 -11.55 5.98 -5.88
C LYS A 90 -11.40 4.60 -5.24
N ASP A 91 -12.06 3.59 -5.79
CA ASP A 91 -12.02 2.21 -5.28
C ASP A 91 -10.66 1.57 -5.54
N ILE A 92 -10.06 1.83 -6.70
CA ILE A 92 -8.68 1.42 -7.02
C ILE A 92 -7.71 2.05 -6.02
N TYR A 93 -7.76 3.36 -5.85
CA TYR A 93 -6.91 4.09 -4.91
C TYR A 93 -7.05 3.52 -3.48
N ASN A 94 -8.28 3.43 -2.97
CA ASN A 94 -8.54 2.92 -1.63
C ASN A 94 -8.08 1.48 -1.46
N THR A 95 -8.24 0.64 -2.49
CA THR A 95 -7.76 -0.76 -2.46
C THR A 95 -6.25 -0.81 -2.31
N LEU A 96 -5.50 -0.03 -3.09
CA LEU A 96 -4.04 0.02 -2.99
C LEU A 96 -3.58 0.54 -1.62
N ILE A 97 -4.20 1.60 -1.11
CA ILE A 97 -3.88 2.15 0.21
C ILE A 97 -4.13 1.11 1.30
N LEU A 98 -5.30 0.48 1.35
CA LEU A 98 -5.61 -0.52 2.37
C LEU A 98 -4.74 -1.77 2.25
N TYR A 99 -4.37 -2.16 1.04
CA TYR A 99 -3.55 -3.36 0.81
C TYR A 99 -2.07 -3.13 1.14
N TYR A 100 -1.47 -2.01 0.72
CA TYR A 100 -0.03 -1.78 0.87
C TYR A 100 0.34 -0.94 2.09
N TRP A 101 -0.44 0.09 2.41
CA TRP A 101 -0.24 0.92 3.60
C TRP A 101 -0.99 0.31 4.79
N GLY A 102 -2.23 -0.10 4.59
CA GLY A 102 -3.07 -0.62 5.66
C GLY A 102 -3.94 0.44 6.31
N GLU A 103 -4.64 0.01 7.35
CA GLU A 103 -5.51 0.86 8.14
C GLU A 103 -5.00 0.99 9.58
N LYS A 104 -5.34 2.12 10.20
CA LYS A 104 -5.11 2.35 11.63
C LYS A 104 -6.06 1.46 12.43
N GLN A 105 -5.50 0.61 13.27
CA GLN A 105 -6.19 -0.27 14.21
C GLN A 105 -5.82 0.11 15.63
N GLU A 106 -6.82 0.18 16.50
CA GLU A 106 -6.60 0.34 17.94
C GLU A 106 -6.33 -1.04 18.55
N VAL A 107 -5.21 -1.15 19.26
CA VAL A 107 -4.82 -2.36 19.97
C VAL A 107 -4.68 -2.01 21.44
N THR A 108 -5.39 -2.75 22.27
CA THR A 108 -5.19 -2.70 23.72
C THR A 108 -3.96 -3.51 24.06
N ASP A 109 -2.97 -2.88 24.70
CA ASP A 109 -1.80 -3.54 25.26
C ASP A 109 -1.82 -3.41 26.79
N TYR A 110 -1.19 -4.38 27.45
CA TYR A 110 -1.17 -4.49 28.91
C TYR A 110 0.27 -4.35 29.39
N ILE A 111 0.61 -3.20 29.97
CA ILE A 111 1.98 -2.89 30.37
C ILE A 111 2.15 -3.10 31.87
N ALA A 112 3.13 -3.91 32.24
CA ALA A 112 3.58 -4.04 33.62
C ALA A 112 4.24 -2.73 34.10
N VAL A 113 3.58 -2.01 35.00
CA VAL A 113 4.04 -0.73 35.57
C VAL A 113 4.66 -0.88 36.97
N ASP A 114 4.37 -1.96 37.68
CA ASP A 114 4.94 -2.27 38.99
C ASP A 114 6.08 -3.29 38.88
N GLY A 115 7.14 -3.11 39.68
CA GLY A 115 8.26 -4.06 39.79
C GLY A 115 7.80 -5.47 40.16
N CYS A 116 6.76 -5.59 41.00
CA CYS A 116 6.18 -6.87 41.39
C CYS A 116 5.62 -7.65 40.19
N VAL A 117 5.07 -6.96 39.17
CA VAL A 117 4.50 -7.61 37.97
C VAL A 117 5.59 -8.01 37.00
N LYS A 118 6.63 -7.17 36.85
CA LYS A 118 7.79 -7.47 36.00
C LYS A 118 8.58 -8.69 36.49
N GLU A 119 8.76 -8.81 37.80
CA GLU A 119 9.43 -9.96 38.42
C GLU A 119 8.62 -11.24 38.25
N GLU A 120 7.30 -11.17 38.41
CA GLU A 120 6.43 -12.32 38.20
C GLU A 120 6.41 -12.77 36.73
N TRP A 121 6.38 -11.84 35.77
CA TRP A 121 6.50 -12.18 34.35
C TRP A 121 7.83 -12.83 34.00
N LYS A 122 8.94 -12.34 34.58
CA LYS A 122 10.25 -12.97 34.42
C LYS A 122 10.27 -14.38 35.01
N ARG A 123 9.70 -14.57 36.21
CA ARG A 123 9.59 -15.87 36.89
C ARG A 123 8.80 -16.87 36.03
N GLN A 124 7.65 -16.46 35.49
CA GLN A 124 6.82 -17.28 34.60
C GLN A 124 7.53 -17.60 33.27
N ALA A 125 8.22 -16.63 32.66
CA ALA A 125 8.99 -16.84 31.44
C ALA A 125 10.19 -17.79 31.63
N GLN A 126 10.66 -17.94 32.87
CA GLN A 126 11.69 -18.90 33.27
C GLN A 126 11.14 -20.30 33.61
N GLY A 127 9.84 -20.53 33.43
CA GLY A 127 9.20 -21.85 33.60
C GLY A 127 8.60 -22.12 34.98
N PHE A 128 8.54 -21.12 35.86
CA PHE A 128 7.90 -21.24 37.18
C PHE A 128 6.43 -20.81 37.10
N HIS A 129 5.52 -21.80 37.03
CA HIS A 129 4.10 -21.59 36.71
C HIS A 129 3.15 -21.59 37.91
N ASP A 130 3.63 -21.34 39.13
CA ASP A 130 2.74 -21.27 40.29
C ASP A 130 1.75 -20.11 40.18
N LEU A 131 0.58 -20.28 40.79
CA LEU A 131 -0.48 -19.26 40.87
C LEU A 131 0.06 -17.97 41.50
N PRO A 132 0.10 -16.86 40.76
CA PRO A 132 0.64 -15.64 41.29
C PRO A 132 -0.38 -14.91 42.18
N ASN A 133 0.13 -14.00 43.02
CA ASN A 133 -0.74 -13.22 43.90
C ASN A 133 -1.56 -12.20 43.10
N SER A 134 -2.81 -12.55 42.79
CA SER A 134 -3.73 -11.79 41.94
C SER A 134 -3.96 -10.34 42.40
N LYS A 135 -3.94 -10.08 43.72
CA LYS A 135 -4.10 -8.73 44.28
C LYS A 135 -2.89 -7.83 44.03
N LYS A 136 -1.69 -8.39 43.95
CA LYS A 136 -0.46 -7.65 43.61
C LYS A 136 -0.35 -7.38 42.12
N ILE A 137 -0.78 -8.33 41.27
CA ILE A 137 -0.73 -8.17 39.81
C ILE A 137 -1.75 -7.14 39.32
N ALA A 138 -2.97 -7.16 39.84
CA ALA A 138 -4.06 -6.30 39.36
C ALA A 138 -3.77 -4.80 39.49
N ARG A 139 -2.88 -4.39 40.42
CA ARG A 139 -2.50 -2.98 40.61
C ARG A 139 -1.30 -2.55 39.75
N GLY A 140 -0.58 -3.51 39.18
CA GLY A 140 0.67 -3.27 38.46
C GLY A 140 0.57 -3.47 36.95
N ILE A 141 -0.63 -3.64 36.40
CA ILE A 141 -0.89 -3.70 34.95
C ILE A 141 -1.69 -2.47 34.55
N ARG A 142 -1.16 -1.68 33.62
CA ARG A 142 -1.87 -0.58 32.98
C ARG A 142 -2.37 -1.03 31.62
N GLU A 143 -3.66 -0.82 31.36
CA GLU A 143 -4.23 -0.92 30.02
C GLU A 143 -3.88 0.33 29.23
N GLU A 144 -3.28 0.17 28.06
CA GLU A 144 -2.93 1.27 27.17
C GLU A 144 -3.49 1.01 25.77
N LYS A 145 -4.24 1.99 25.26
CA LYS A 145 -4.78 1.96 23.90
C LYS A 145 -3.74 2.52 22.96
N LEU A 146 -3.25 1.65 22.08
CA LEU A 146 -2.24 1.98 21.10
C LEU A 146 -2.82 1.94 19.71
N TYR A 147 -2.16 2.64 18.80
CA TYR A 147 -2.54 2.61 17.40
C TYR A 147 -1.43 1.96 16.58
N MET A 148 -1.79 0.89 15.88
CA MET A 148 -0.91 0.27 14.89
C MET A 148 -1.52 0.38 13.50
N VAL A 149 -0.69 0.41 12.46
CA VAL A 149 -1.19 0.37 11.09
C VAL A 149 -0.85 -0.97 10.48
N LYS A 150 -1.87 -1.68 10.00
CA LYS A 150 -1.72 -3.02 9.45
C LYS A 150 -2.26 -3.10 8.02
N PRO A 151 -1.45 -3.57 7.05
CA PRO A 151 -1.92 -3.97 5.73
C PRO A 151 -3.09 -4.95 5.82
N LEU A 152 -4.13 -4.74 5.02
CA LEU A 152 -5.28 -5.63 4.97
C LEU A 152 -5.12 -6.69 3.88
N SER A 153 -5.66 -7.88 4.14
CA SER A 153 -5.79 -8.91 3.11
C SER A 153 -6.86 -8.53 2.09
N ILE A 154 -6.80 -9.09 0.88
CA ILE A 154 -7.84 -8.91 -0.15
C ILE A 154 -9.22 -9.29 0.40
N VAL A 155 -9.28 -10.33 1.25
CA VAL A 155 -10.52 -10.80 1.88
C VAL A 155 -11.09 -9.76 2.86
N ASP A 156 -10.24 -9.14 3.67
CA ASP A 156 -10.67 -8.11 4.62
C ASP A 156 -11.14 -6.83 3.91
N ILE A 157 -10.43 -6.45 2.84
CA ILE A 157 -10.85 -5.32 1.98
C ILE A 157 -12.19 -5.65 1.31
N ALA A 158 -12.38 -6.87 0.82
CA ALA A 158 -13.64 -7.29 0.19
C ALA A 158 -14.83 -7.20 1.15
N LYS A 159 -14.64 -7.64 2.41
CA LYS A 159 -15.63 -7.47 3.47
C LYS A 159 -15.96 -5.99 3.69
N ARG A 160 -14.93 -5.13 3.77
CA ARG A 160 -15.09 -3.68 3.96
C ARG A 160 -15.88 -3.01 2.82
N PHE A 161 -15.62 -3.44 1.59
CA PHE A 161 -16.28 -2.92 0.38
C PHE A 161 -17.63 -3.61 0.12
N LYS A 162 -18.04 -4.57 0.95
CA LYS A 162 -19.24 -5.40 0.75
C LYS A 162 -19.28 -6.02 -0.65
N THR A 163 -18.14 -6.53 -1.09
CA THR A 163 -17.95 -7.13 -2.42
C THR A 163 -17.18 -8.45 -2.32
N ASN A 164 -16.94 -9.11 -3.46
CA ASN A 164 -16.18 -10.35 -3.51
C ASN A 164 -14.66 -10.11 -3.63
N TRP A 165 -13.87 -11.08 -3.18
CA TRP A 165 -12.40 -11.00 -3.21
C TRP A 165 -11.84 -10.85 -4.63
N ASN A 166 -12.48 -11.48 -5.64
CA ASN A 166 -12.10 -11.38 -7.05
C ASN A 166 -12.20 -9.94 -7.58
N ALA A 167 -13.21 -9.18 -7.15
CA ALA A 167 -13.38 -7.79 -7.54
C ALA A 167 -12.29 -6.91 -6.95
N ILE A 168 -11.94 -7.14 -5.67
CA ILE A 168 -10.82 -6.43 -5.04
C ILE A 168 -9.49 -6.78 -5.69
N ASP A 169 -9.25 -8.05 -6.02
CA ASP A 169 -8.03 -8.47 -6.71
C ASP A 169 -7.89 -7.77 -8.08
N LYS A 170 -9.00 -7.65 -8.83
CA LYS A 170 -9.05 -6.86 -10.07
C LYS A 170 -8.78 -5.38 -9.86
N LEU A 171 -9.30 -4.76 -8.79
CA LEU A 171 -9.03 -3.35 -8.47
C LEU A 171 -7.56 -3.13 -8.13
N LYS A 172 -6.98 -4.00 -7.28
CA LYS A 172 -5.55 -4.00 -6.95
C LYS A 172 -4.70 -4.08 -8.22
N LYS A 173 -4.97 -5.08 -9.07
CA LYS A 173 -4.23 -5.29 -10.32
C LYS A 173 -4.36 -4.10 -11.28
N SER A 174 -5.56 -3.55 -11.43
CA SER A 174 -5.80 -2.36 -12.26
C SER A 174 -4.99 -1.16 -11.77
N GLY A 175 -4.89 -0.98 -10.46
CA GLY A 175 -4.06 0.07 -9.86
C GLY A 175 -2.56 -0.15 -10.10
N GLU A 176 -2.08 -1.37 -9.93
CA GLU A 176 -0.67 -1.74 -10.21
C GLU A 176 -0.29 -1.58 -11.68
N ASP A 177 -1.19 -1.99 -12.60
CA ASP A 177 -1.01 -1.80 -14.04
C ASP A 177 -0.96 -0.30 -14.39
N PHE A 178 -1.82 0.51 -13.76
CA PHE A 178 -1.78 1.96 -13.94
C PHE A 178 -0.46 2.56 -13.47
N LEU A 179 0.00 2.23 -12.26
CA LEU A 179 1.25 2.77 -11.72
C LEU A 179 2.46 2.35 -12.58
N THR A 180 2.46 1.11 -13.08
CA THR A 180 3.47 0.62 -14.03
C THR A 180 3.51 1.51 -15.28
N GLY A 181 2.35 1.80 -15.87
CA GLY A 181 2.25 2.70 -17.02
C GLY A 181 2.68 4.13 -16.70
N TYR A 182 2.29 4.64 -15.52
CA TYR A 182 2.63 5.98 -15.05
C TYR A 182 4.14 6.17 -14.92
N PHE A 183 4.84 5.26 -14.25
CA PHE A 183 6.29 5.37 -14.10
C PHE A 183 7.04 5.16 -15.41
N ALA A 184 6.55 4.29 -16.29
CA ALA A 184 7.14 4.15 -17.62
C ALA A 184 6.98 5.44 -18.45
N ALA A 185 5.82 6.10 -18.37
CA ALA A 185 5.58 7.36 -19.05
C ALA A 185 6.49 8.48 -18.51
N ILE A 186 6.65 8.59 -17.19
CA ILE A 186 7.56 9.56 -16.55
C ILE A 186 9.02 9.32 -16.96
N LYS A 187 9.48 8.07 -16.97
CA LYS A 187 10.83 7.71 -17.42
C LYS A 187 11.05 8.12 -18.88
N SER A 188 10.07 7.83 -19.74
CA SER A 188 10.13 8.16 -21.16
C SER A 188 10.10 9.67 -21.43
N SER A 189 9.26 10.42 -20.71
CA SER A 189 9.05 11.86 -20.97
C SER A 189 10.10 12.75 -20.31
N SER A 190 10.55 12.40 -19.11
CA SER A 190 11.33 13.28 -18.24
C SER A 190 12.67 12.68 -17.78
N GLY A 191 12.94 11.41 -18.13
CA GLY A 191 14.13 10.69 -17.67
C GLY A 191 14.16 10.38 -16.16
N ILE A 192 13.06 10.64 -15.44
CA ILE A 192 12.95 10.41 -14.01
C ILE A 192 12.69 8.92 -13.75
N GLU A 193 13.43 8.35 -12.80
CA GLU A 193 13.35 6.94 -12.41
C GLU A 193 13.53 6.81 -10.89
N LEU A 194 12.81 5.85 -10.28
CA LEU A 194 12.87 5.57 -8.85
C LEU A 194 14.28 5.09 -8.45
N GLU A 195 14.88 5.74 -7.46
CA GLU A 195 16.26 5.48 -7.02
C GLU A 195 16.39 4.11 -6.33
N MET A 196 15.36 3.71 -5.58
CA MET A 196 15.31 2.46 -4.81
C MET A 196 15.58 1.19 -5.61
N LEU A 197 15.54 1.25 -6.94
CA LEU A 197 15.73 0.10 -7.83
C LEU A 197 16.95 0.23 -8.74
N LYS A 198 17.65 1.38 -8.74
CA LYS A 198 18.94 1.55 -9.45
C LYS A 198 20.03 0.61 -8.90
N ASN A 199 19.92 0.22 -7.64
CA ASN A 199 20.93 -0.59 -6.94
C ASN A 199 20.71 -2.11 -7.03
N LYS A 200 19.74 -2.62 -7.83
CA LYS A 200 19.53 -4.08 -8.00
C LYS A 200 20.37 -4.70 -9.14
N PHE A 201 21.03 -3.88 -9.96
CA PHE A 201 21.82 -4.33 -11.12
C PHE A 201 23.32 -3.97 -11.02
N LEU A 202 23.82 -3.69 -9.82
CA LEU A 202 25.25 -3.55 -9.52
C LEU A 202 25.78 -4.80 -8.82
#